data_AF-A0A0M2HKX8-F1
#
_entry.id   AF-A0A0M2HKX8-F1
#
_cell.length_a   1.000
_cell.length_b   1.000
_cell.length_c   1.000
_cell.angle_alpha   90.00
_cell.angle_beta   90.00
_cell.angle_gamma   90.00
#
_symmetry.space_group_name_H-M   'P 1'
#
loop_
_entity.id
_entity.type
_entity.pdbx_description
1 polymer ?
#
loop_
_entity_poly.entity_id
_entity_poly.type
_entity_poly.pdbx_seq_one_letter_code
_entity_poly.pdbx_strand_id
1 'polypeptide(L)'
;MSDTVAETSVAELLAEVERLREQVADFRRLAQRAEDRGQVENLFSRYMYLHNAFQDEQIIPLWVKEGTEGIRARYTNAGQYTTWESVTRYHRDRPAPVGKLILHATTTPVIEVAGDGETAKGVWLMSGTESGLTDPEVAEAFPDMYSPEEVLGKKVWAHWVWCKYAIDFLKQDGEWKIWKFRCYELARAPFEENWVSFGLKNQGAFDLDLMYFGEDGKPVFMPPADEPAPQRNHPYSPETVQKLEPVPPVPHEHFTDTFA
;
A
#
# COMPACT_ATOMS: atom_id res chain seq x y z
N MET A 1 2.22 58.53 38.61
CA MET A 1 2.00 57.87 37.31
C MET A 1 0.79 56.99 37.52
N SER A 2 -0.32 57.31 36.84
CA SER A 2 -1.62 56.66 37.00
C SER A 2 -1.60 55.36 36.21
N ASP A 3 -1.55 54.23 36.90
CA ASP A 3 -1.87 52.92 36.31
C ASP A 3 -3.37 52.86 36.09
N THR A 4 -3.80 53.24 34.90
CA THR A 4 -5.18 53.08 34.45
C THR A 4 -5.34 51.65 33.95
N VAL A 5 -5.62 50.71 34.85
CA VAL A 5 -6.08 49.38 34.46
C VAL A 5 -7.48 49.56 33.89
N ALA A 6 -7.66 49.33 32.59
CA ALA A 6 -8.96 49.34 31.96
C ALA A 6 -9.84 48.23 32.59
N GLU A 7 -11.00 48.61 33.13
CA GLU A 7 -12.00 47.64 33.59
C GLU A 7 -12.63 46.96 32.37
N THR A 8 -12.12 45.78 32.01
CA THR A 8 -12.74 44.93 30.98
C THR A 8 -14.13 44.51 31.44
N SER A 9 -15.14 44.76 30.61
CA SER A 9 -16.51 44.38 30.92
C SER A 9 -16.68 42.86 30.92
N VAL A 10 -17.67 42.36 31.68
CA VAL A 10 -18.05 40.93 31.67
C VAL A 10 -18.42 40.46 30.25
N ALA A 11 -19.03 41.33 29.44
CA ALA A 11 -19.37 41.02 28.05
C ALA A 11 -18.14 40.81 27.16
N GLU A 12 -17.11 41.64 27.30
CA GLU A 12 -15.84 41.48 26.57
C GLU A 12 -15.11 40.21 27.01
N LEU A 13 -15.13 39.88 28.31
CA LEU A 13 -14.56 38.62 28.82
C LEU A 13 -15.30 37.40 28.26
N LEU A 14 -16.63 37.44 28.17
CA LEU A 14 -17.43 36.34 27.60
C LEU A 14 -17.13 36.14 26.11
N ALA A 15 -17.05 37.23 25.33
CA ALA A 15 -16.69 37.18 23.92
C ALA A 15 -15.28 36.61 23.70
N GLU A 16 -14.33 37.01 24.55
CA GLU A 16 -12.97 36.48 24.52
C GLU A 16 -12.91 34.99 24.88
N VAL A 17 -13.68 34.54 25.87
CA VAL A 17 -13.77 33.12 26.23
C VAL A 17 -14.33 32.28 25.07
N GLU A 18 -15.39 32.74 24.39
CA GLU A 18 -15.91 32.02 23.22
C GLU A 18 -14.90 31.97 22.08
N ARG A 19 -14.25 33.10 21.76
CA ARG A 19 -13.17 33.15 20.76
C ARG A 19 -12.03 32.18 21.09
N LEU A 20 -11.61 32.11 22.36
CA LEU A 20 -10.56 31.18 22.80
C LEU A 20 -11.03 29.72 22.73
N ARG A 21 -12.30 29.43 23.03
CA ARG A 21 -12.87 28.08 22.88
C ARG A 21 -12.86 27.62 21.43
N GLU A 22 -13.25 28.48 20.50
CA GLU A 22 -13.17 28.21 19.06
C GLU A 22 -11.73 27.94 18.63
N GLN A 23 -10.79 28.78 19.04
CA GLN A 23 -9.36 28.58 18.73
C GLN A 23 -8.80 27.27 19.30
N VAL A 24 -9.17 26.92 20.53
CA VAL A 24 -8.77 25.65 21.14
C VAL A 24 -9.36 24.47 20.38
N ALA A 25 -10.62 24.56 19.94
CA ALA A 25 -11.24 23.52 19.13
C ALA A 25 -10.51 23.36 17.79
N ASP A 26 -10.17 24.47 17.12
CA ASP A 26 -9.45 24.48 15.85
C ASP A 26 -8.05 23.86 15.98
N PHE A 27 -7.29 24.28 17.00
CA PHE A 27 -5.96 23.72 17.26
C PHE A 27 -6.01 22.25 17.64
N ARG A 28 -7.03 21.80 18.38
CA ARG A 28 -7.23 20.37 18.67
C ARG A 28 -7.48 19.56 17.39
N ARG A 29 -8.32 20.06 16.47
CA ARG A 29 -8.56 19.39 15.18
C ARG A 29 -7.29 19.33 14.33
N LEU A 30 -6.53 20.42 14.27
CA LEU A 30 -5.25 20.45 13.55
C LEU A 30 -4.23 19.47 14.15
N ALA A 31 -4.07 19.47 15.47
CA ALA A 31 -3.17 18.56 16.16
C ALA A 31 -3.58 17.09 15.96
N GLN A 32 -4.88 16.80 16.02
CA GLN A 32 -5.41 15.46 15.78
C GLN A 32 -5.12 14.99 14.34
N ARG A 33 -5.33 15.85 13.34
CA ARG A 33 -5.00 15.51 11.94
C ARG A 33 -3.51 15.28 11.72
N ALA A 34 -2.65 16.04 12.40
CA ALA A 34 -1.20 15.85 12.33
C ALA A 34 -0.77 14.51 12.97
N GLU A 35 -1.34 14.16 14.11
CA GLU A 35 -1.15 12.86 14.77
C GLU A 35 -1.67 11.71 13.88
N ASP A 36 -2.87 11.85 13.33
CA ASP A 36 -3.50 10.87 12.45
C ASP A 36 -2.65 10.59 11.21
N ARG A 37 -2.05 11.61 10.60
CA ARG A 37 -1.10 11.45 9.49
C ARG A 37 0.06 10.53 9.88
N GLY A 38 0.64 10.73 11.07
CA GLY A 38 1.72 9.89 11.60
C GLY A 38 1.27 8.46 11.89
N GLN A 39 0.05 8.28 12.41
CA GLN A 39 -0.53 6.95 12.66
C GLN A 39 -0.76 6.17 11.36
N VAL A 40 -1.30 6.83 10.32
CA VAL A 40 -1.48 6.25 8.98
C VAL A 40 -0.14 5.85 8.36
N GLU A 41 0.87 6.70 8.46
CA GLU A 41 2.22 6.40 7.95
C GLU A 41 2.83 5.19 8.67
N ASN A 42 2.71 5.13 10.00
CA ASN A 42 3.17 4.01 10.81
C ASN A 42 2.41 2.71 10.53
N LEU A 43 1.10 2.80 10.27
CA LEU A 43 0.27 1.64 9.93
C LEU A 43 0.78 0.97 8.65
N PHE A 44 0.99 1.73 7.58
CA PHE A 44 1.46 1.18 6.31
C PHE A 44 2.93 0.74 6.38
N SER A 45 3.77 1.47 7.11
CA SER A 45 5.15 1.05 7.36
C SER A 45 5.19 -0.29 8.11
N ARG A 46 4.33 -0.49 9.12
CA ARG A 46 4.24 -1.74 9.86
C ARG A 46 3.75 -2.89 8.97
N TYR A 47 2.76 -2.65 8.12
CA TYR A 47 2.35 -3.61 7.09
C TYR A 47 3.57 -4.08 6.28
N MET A 48 4.41 -3.14 5.82
CA MET A 48 5.58 -3.48 5.00
C MET A 48 6.62 -4.27 5.80
N TYR A 49 6.93 -3.90 7.04
CA TYR A 49 7.85 -4.68 7.89
C TYR A 49 7.37 -6.12 8.11
N LEU A 50 6.08 -6.31 8.37
CA LEU A 50 5.50 -7.64 8.56
C LEU A 50 5.56 -8.47 7.27
N HIS A 51 5.21 -7.86 6.13
CA HIS A 51 5.23 -8.52 4.83
C HIS A 51 6.64 -8.96 4.41
N ASN A 52 7.65 -8.11 4.63
CA ASN A 52 9.05 -8.45 4.39
C ASN A 52 9.55 -9.64 5.22
N ALA A 53 8.92 -9.89 6.36
CA ALA A 53 9.28 -10.95 7.30
C ALA A 53 8.32 -12.15 7.27
N PHE A 54 7.42 -12.23 6.28
CA PHE A 54 6.40 -13.27 6.16
C PHE A 54 5.52 -13.41 7.42
N GLN A 55 5.28 -12.30 8.13
CA GLN A 55 4.41 -12.23 9.31
C GLN A 55 2.97 -11.85 8.92
N ASP A 56 2.49 -12.36 7.79
CA ASP A 56 1.26 -11.90 7.14
C ASP A 56 -0.01 -12.11 7.99
N GLU A 57 -0.07 -13.12 8.86
CA GLU A 57 -1.18 -13.27 9.83
C GLU A 57 -1.34 -12.03 10.73
N GLN A 58 -0.24 -11.34 11.06
CA GLN A 58 -0.29 -10.09 11.83
C GLN A 58 -0.77 -8.88 11.00
N ILE A 59 -0.85 -9.01 9.67
CA ILE A 59 -1.37 -7.98 8.77
C ILE A 59 -2.89 -7.98 8.74
N ILE A 60 -3.53 -9.14 8.88
CA ILE A 60 -5.00 -9.27 8.88
C ILE A 60 -5.71 -8.25 9.79
N PRO A 61 -5.32 -8.05 11.06
CA PRO A 61 -5.96 -7.05 11.93
C PRO A 61 -5.64 -5.57 11.60
N LEU A 62 -4.73 -5.30 10.65
CA LEU A 62 -4.45 -3.96 10.13
C LEU A 62 -5.51 -3.50 9.11
N TRP A 63 -6.26 -4.43 8.53
CA TRP A 63 -7.39 -4.16 7.66
C TRP A 63 -8.64 -3.79 8.45
N VAL A 64 -9.58 -3.11 7.80
CA VAL A 64 -10.92 -2.85 8.35
C VAL A 64 -11.62 -4.15 8.74
N LYS A 65 -12.59 -4.06 9.63
CA LYS A 65 -13.39 -5.21 10.10
C LYS A 65 -14.18 -5.88 8.97
N GLU A 66 -14.45 -7.17 9.11
CA GLU A 66 -15.38 -7.89 8.24
C GLU A 66 -16.75 -7.19 8.19
N GLY A 67 -17.34 -7.11 6.99
CA GLY A 67 -18.59 -6.40 6.76
C GLY A 67 -18.45 -4.89 6.54
N THR A 68 -17.24 -4.33 6.62
CA THR A 68 -17.01 -2.91 6.27
C THR A 68 -17.27 -2.68 4.78
N GLU A 69 -18.19 -1.77 4.46
CA GLU A 69 -18.55 -1.44 3.09
C GLU A 69 -17.36 -0.90 2.30
N GLY A 70 -17.25 -1.30 1.02
CA GLY A 70 -16.29 -0.72 0.09
C GLY A 70 -14.83 -1.16 0.29
N ILE A 71 -14.55 -2.14 1.15
CA ILE A 71 -13.22 -2.75 1.25
C ILE A 71 -12.77 -3.26 -0.12
N ARG A 72 -11.50 -3.04 -0.46
CA ARG A 72 -10.97 -3.49 -1.75
C ARG A 72 -9.46 -3.73 -1.73
N ALA A 73 -8.98 -4.74 -2.44
CA ALA A 73 -7.58 -4.87 -2.81
C ALA A 73 -7.42 -5.09 -4.32
N ARG A 74 -6.40 -4.46 -4.90
CA ARG A 74 -5.95 -4.67 -6.27
C ARG A 74 -4.44 -4.79 -6.29
N TYR A 75 -3.94 -5.92 -6.77
CA TYR A 75 -2.51 -6.22 -6.80
C TYR A 75 -1.95 -6.07 -8.22
N THR A 76 -2.70 -6.52 -9.22
CA THR A 76 -2.32 -6.45 -10.63
C THR A 76 -3.51 -6.01 -11.50
N ASN A 77 -3.37 -6.11 -12.82
CA ASN A 77 -4.48 -5.90 -13.76
C ASN A 77 -5.46 -7.08 -13.86
N ALA A 78 -5.21 -8.17 -13.15
CA ALA A 78 -6.04 -9.38 -13.19
C ALA A 78 -7.46 -9.15 -12.65
N GLY A 79 -7.63 -8.26 -11.67
CA GLY A 79 -8.93 -7.97 -11.09
C GLY A 79 -8.89 -7.21 -9.76
N GLN A 80 -10.05 -7.14 -9.09
CA GLN A 80 -10.19 -6.59 -7.75
C GLN A 80 -10.89 -7.56 -6.80
N TYR A 81 -10.39 -7.61 -5.57
CA TYR A 81 -10.96 -8.34 -4.44
C TYR A 81 -11.80 -7.36 -3.62
N THR A 82 -13.06 -7.67 -3.34
CA THR A 82 -14.05 -6.72 -2.80
C THR A 82 -14.72 -7.19 -1.50
N THR A 83 -14.33 -8.35 -0.98
CA THR A 83 -14.80 -8.85 0.32
C THR A 83 -13.65 -8.90 1.33
N TRP A 84 -13.98 -8.84 2.62
CA TRP A 84 -12.97 -9.01 3.67
C TRP A 84 -12.26 -10.35 3.54
N GLU A 85 -12.99 -11.42 3.23
CA GLU A 85 -12.44 -12.76 3.06
C GLU A 85 -11.42 -12.80 1.92
N SER A 86 -11.77 -12.28 0.74
CA SER A 86 -10.92 -12.32 -0.45
C SER A 86 -9.70 -11.41 -0.32
N VAL A 87 -9.85 -10.24 0.28
CA VAL A 87 -8.74 -9.31 0.57
C VAL A 87 -7.74 -9.92 1.56
N THR A 88 -8.23 -10.48 2.66
CA THR A 88 -7.35 -11.02 3.72
C THR A 88 -6.79 -12.40 3.40
N ARG A 89 -7.38 -13.13 2.44
CA ARG A 89 -6.86 -14.44 1.98
C ARG A 89 -5.42 -14.36 1.49
N TYR A 90 -5.03 -13.24 0.87
CA TYR A 90 -3.65 -13.00 0.43
C TYR A 90 -2.62 -13.17 1.58
N HIS A 91 -3.07 -12.95 2.82
CA HIS A 91 -2.23 -12.98 4.02
C HIS A 91 -2.36 -14.24 4.87
N ARG A 92 -3.33 -15.11 4.58
CA ARG A 92 -3.59 -16.33 5.36
C ARG A 92 -2.64 -17.45 4.99
N ASP A 93 -2.17 -18.18 5.99
CA ASP A 93 -1.37 -19.40 5.83
C ASP A 93 -0.15 -19.19 4.92
N ARG A 94 0.38 -17.96 4.86
CA ARG A 94 1.51 -17.62 3.99
C ARG A 94 2.77 -18.31 4.52
N PRO A 95 3.46 -19.13 3.71
CA PRO A 95 4.69 -19.78 4.16
C PRO A 95 5.83 -18.76 4.31
N ALA A 96 6.80 -19.10 5.16
CA ALA A 96 8.05 -18.36 5.33
C ALA A 96 9.25 -19.21 4.83
N PRO A 97 9.38 -19.43 3.51
CA PRO A 97 10.33 -20.39 2.97
C PRO A 97 11.80 -19.98 3.18
N VAL A 98 12.63 -20.96 3.54
CA VAL A 98 14.08 -20.77 3.68
C VAL A 98 14.70 -20.33 2.36
N GLY A 99 15.53 -19.28 2.39
CA GLY A 99 16.21 -18.74 1.22
C GLY A 99 15.37 -17.78 0.36
N LYS A 100 14.12 -17.51 0.75
CA LYS A 100 13.30 -16.46 0.15
C LYS A 100 13.62 -15.11 0.79
N LEU A 101 13.79 -14.09 -0.04
CA LEU A 101 13.87 -12.69 0.39
C LEU A 101 12.72 -11.93 -0.24
N ILE A 102 11.99 -11.19 0.59
CA ILE A 102 11.18 -10.06 0.14
C ILE A 102 11.76 -8.84 0.84
N LEU A 103 12.16 -7.85 0.06
CA LEU A 103 12.62 -6.57 0.55
C LEU A 103 11.94 -5.44 -0.22
N HIS A 104 10.72 -5.11 0.18
CA HIS A 104 9.95 -3.97 -0.28
C HIS A 104 10.22 -2.78 0.63
N ALA A 105 10.85 -1.74 0.10
CA ALA A 105 11.06 -0.48 0.79
C ALA A 105 10.13 0.59 0.21
N THR A 106 9.27 1.18 1.04
CA THR A 106 8.39 2.28 0.66
C THR A 106 9.01 3.63 1.01
N THR A 107 8.91 4.59 0.09
CA THR A 107 9.44 5.96 0.23
C THR A 107 8.50 6.98 -0.41
N THR A 108 8.86 8.27 -0.28
CA THR A 108 8.15 9.40 -0.89
C THR A 108 6.65 9.44 -0.56
N PRO A 109 6.28 9.36 0.74
CA PRO A 109 4.87 9.38 1.13
C PRO A 109 4.23 10.73 0.81
N VAL A 110 3.03 10.70 0.22
CA VAL A 110 2.09 11.82 0.24
C VAL A 110 0.82 11.33 0.92
N ILE A 111 0.51 11.89 2.08
CA ILE A 111 -0.56 11.43 2.98
C ILE A 111 -1.45 12.62 3.32
N GLU A 112 -2.75 12.48 3.08
CA GLU A 112 -3.77 13.47 3.38
C GLU A 112 -4.85 12.83 4.24
N VAL A 113 -5.02 13.35 5.46
CA VAL A 113 -6.15 13.02 6.35
C VAL A 113 -7.29 13.97 6.04
N ALA A 114 -8.49 13.43 5.82
CA ALA A 114 -9.70 14.19 5.53
C ALA A 114 -10.00 15.21 6.65
N GLY A 115 -10.70 16.29 6.29
CA GLY A 115 -11.12 17.34 7.24
C GLY A 115 -11.98 16.82 8.39
N ASP A 116 -12.82 15.82 8.10
CA ASP A 116 -13.64 15.11 9.11
C ASP A 116 -12.84 14.18 10.04
N GLY A 117 -11.60 13.84 9.69
CA GLY A 117 -10.74 12.95 10.49
C GLY A 117 -11.18 11.48 10.49
N GLU A 118 -12.10 11.08 9.60
CA GLU A 118 -12.63 9.71 9.53
C GLU A 118 -11.89 8.85 8.49
N THR A 119 -11.34 9.50 7.45
CA THR A 119 -10.59 8.83 6.39
C THR A 119 -9.25 9.49 6.10
N ALA A 120 -8.35 8.73 5.48
CA ALA A 120 -7.10 9.26 4.97
C ALA A 120 -6.73 8.57 3.65
N LYS A 121 -5.89 9.23 2.87
CA LYS A 121 -5.34 8.72 1.62
C LYS A 121 -3.84 8.81 1.68
N GLY A 122 -3.16 7.80 1.16
CA GLY A 122 -1.72 7.83 1.03
C GLY A 122 -1.25 7.23 -0.28
N VAL A 123 -0.17 7.79 -0.83
CA VAL A 123 0.58 7.16 -1.91
C VAL A 123 2.05 7.01 -1.55
N TRP A 124 2.66 5.92 -2.01
CA TRP A 124 4.07 5.60 -1.79
C TRP A 124 4.71 5.09 -3.07
N LEU A 125 6.00 5.36 -3.24
CA LEU A 125 6.84 4.61 -4.17
C LEU A 125 7.43 3.41 -3.43
N MET A 126 7.35 2.23 -4.03
CA MET A 126 7.99 1.02 -3.54
C MET A 126 9.09 0.59 -4.51
N SER A 127 10.29 0.37 -3.97
CA SER A 127 11.39 -0.26 -4.68
C SER A 127 11.98 -1.36 -3.83
N GLY A 128 12.34 -2.47 -4.45
CA GLY A 128 12.77 -3.63 -3.69
C GLY A 128 13.37 -4.74 -4.52
N THR A 129 13.65 -5.82 -3.79
CA THR A 129 14.05 -7.10 -4.38
C THR A 129 13.14 -8.20 -3.87
N GLU A 130 12.94 -9.18 -4.74
CA GLU A 130 12.34 -10.44 -4.37
C GLU A 130 13.25 -11.54 -4.88
N SER A 131 13.57 -12.51 -4.02
CA SER A 131 14.38 -13.65 -4.45
C SER A 131 13.96 -14.95 -3.78
N GLY A 132 14.41 -16.07 -4.35
CA GLY A 132 14.20 -17.40 -3.82
C GLY A 132 14.87 -18.47 -4.68
N LEU A 133 14.83 -19.70 -4.19
CA LEU A 133 15.30 -20.88 -4.90
C LEU A 133 14.10 -21.74 -5.31
N THR A 134 14.10 -22.22 -6.54
CA THR A 134 13.03 -23.05 -7.11
C THR A 134 13.60 -24.38 -7.60
N ASP A 135 12.81 -25.45 -7.46
CA ASP A 135 13.17 -26.74 -8.04
C ASP A 135 13.37 -26.61 -9.57
N PRO A 136 14.44 -27.19 -10.15
CA PRO A 136 14.67 -27.11 -11.59
C PRO A 136 13.49 -27.57 -12.45
N GLU A 137 12.76 -28.63 -12.07
CA GLU A 137 11.63 -29.14 -12.84
C GLU A 137 10.47 -28.12 -12.88
N VAL A 138 10.24 -27.44 -11.75
CA VAL A 138 9.20 -26.40 -11.64
C VAL A 138 9.57 -25.17 -12.49
N ALA A 139 10.86 -24.81 -12.51
CA ALA A 139 11.35 -23.65 -13.24
C ALA A 139 11.22 -23.78 -14.77
N GLU A 140 11.10 -25.01 -15.31
CA GLU A 140 10.92 -25.25 -16.75
C GLU A 140 9.66 -24.59 -17.32
N ALA A 141 8.63 -24.35 -16.49
CA ALA A 141 7.41 -23.68 -16.92
C ALA A 141 7.61 -22.18 -17.20
N PHE A 142 8.65 -21.55 -16.63
CA PHE A 142 8.93 -20.11 -16.74
C PHE A 142 10.43 -19.83 -16.93
N PRO A 143 11.05 -20.32 -18.01
CA PRO A 143 12.51 -20.32 -18.16
C PRO A 143 13.14 -18.92 -18.16
N ASP A 144 12.39 -17.90 -18.60
CA ASP A 144 12.85 -16.52 -18.69
C ASP A 144 12.86 -15.76 -17.35
N MET A 145 12.43 -16.41 -16.26
CA MET A 145 12.29 -15.81 -14.93
C MET A 145 13.45 -16.15 -13.98
N TYR A 146 14.40 -16.99 -14.40
CA TYR A 146 15.45 -17.52 -13.53
C TYR A 146 16.84 -17.13 -14.01
N SER A 147 17.77 -16.98 -13.07
CA SER A 147 19.18 -16.78 -13.35
C SER A 147 19.76 -18.00 -14.10
N PRO A 148 20.80 -17.80 -14.94
CA PRO A 148 21.45 -18.90 -15.65
C PRO A 148 22.16 -19.87 -14.70
N GLU A 149 22.57 -19.40 -13.52
CA GLU A 149 23.28 -20.19 -12.52
C GLU A 149 22.32 -20.87 -11.53
N GLU A 150 22.77 -21.99 -10.97
CA GLU A 150 22.10 -22.69 -9.88
C GLU A 150 22.82 -22.46 -8.56
N VAL A 151 22.05 -22.31 -7.49
CA VAL A 151 22.56 -22.21 -6.12
C VAL A 151 21.96 -23.33 -5.31
N LEU A 152 22.81 -24.11 -4.64
CA LEU A 152 22.41 -25.30 -3.87
C LEU A 152 21.59 -26.30 -4.70
N GLY A 153 21.91 -26.44 -6.00
CA GLY A 153 21.22 -27.36 -6.93
C GLY A 153 19.79 -26.94 -7.29
N LYS A 154 19.44 -25.67 -7.06
CA LYS A 154 18.12 -25.09 -7.38
C LYS A 154 18.28 -23.90 -8.31
N LYS A 155 17.26 -23.64 -9.13
CA LYS A 155 17.19 -22.44 -9.97
C LYS A 155 17.00 -21.20 -9.11
N VAL A 156 17.74 -20.15 -9.44
CA VAL A 156 17.68 -18.87 -8.72
C VAL A 156 16.64 -17.99 -9.36
N TRP A 157 15.66 -17.54 -8.58
CA TRP A 157 14.76 -16.47 -8.96
C TRP A 157 15.20 -15.23 -8.17
N ALA A 158 15.81 -14.25 -8.82
CA ALA A 158 16.23 -13.00 -8.19
C ALA A 158 15.76 -11.83 -9.06
N HIS A 159 14.89 -10.99 -8.52
CA HIS A 159 14.20 -9.94 -9.27
C HIS A 159 14.27 -8.60 -8.55
N TRP A 160 14.45 -7.55 -9.34
CA TRP A 160 14.13 -6.19 -8.96
C TRP A 160 12.64 -5.94 -9.14
N VAL A 161 12.02 -5.26 -8.18
CA VAL A 161 10.59 -4.95 -8.21
C VAL A 161 10.35 -3.49 -7.84
N TRP A 162 9.53 -2.82 -8.65
CA TRP A 162 9.11 -1.46 -8.42
C TRP A 162 7.61 -1.35 -8.57
N CYS A 163 6.95 -0.76 -7.57
CA CYS A 163 5.53 -0.48 -7.59
C CYS A 163 5.27 0.93 -7.04
N LYS A 164 4.03 1.37 -7.19
CA LYS A 164 3.47 2.48 -6.42
C LYS A 164 2.27 1.94 -5.67
N TYR A 165 2.09 2.36 -4.42
CA TYR A 165 0.92 1.98 -3.65
C TYR A 165 0.01 3.19 -3.47
N ALA A 166 -1.28 3.01 -3.66
CA ALA A 166 -2.31 3.97 -3.25
C ALA A 166 -3.25 3.30 -2.27
N ILE A 167 -3.33 3.85 -1.06
CA ILE A 167 -4.06 3.26 0.04
C ILE A 167 -5.07 4.28 0.57
N ASP A 168 -6.32 3.84 0.69
CA ASP A 168 -7.34 4.52 1.46
C ASP A 168 -7.45 3.88 2.85
N PHE A 169 -7.56 4.72 3.87
CA PHE A 169 -7.65 4.33 5.26
C PHE A 169 -8.99 4.78 5.84
N LEU A 170 -9.50 3.98 6.78
CA LEU A 170 -10.73 4.27 7.52
C LEU A 170 -10.42 4.17 9.02
N LYS A 171 -10.89 5.16 9.79
CA LYS A 171 -10.80 5.13 11.25
C LYS A 171 -11.98 4.33 11.82
N GLN A 172 -11.70 3.25 12.54
CA GLN A 172 -12.69 2.40 13.19
C GLN A 172 -12.39 2.34 14.68
N ASP A 173 -13.36 2.72 15.52
CA ASP A 173 -13.23 2.71 16.98
C ASP A 173 -11.99 3.44 17.51
N GLY A 174 -11.62 4.53 16.84
CA GLY A 174 -10.45 5.35 17.19
C GLY A 174 -9.12 4.88 16.59
N GLU A 175 -9.09 3.74 15.89
CA GLU A 175 -7.88 3.20 15.25
C GLU A 175 -7.93 3.33 13.73
N TRP A 176 -6.81 3.70 13.12
CA TRP A 176 -6.67 3.66 11.66
C TRP A 176 -6.54 2.23 11.15
N LYS A 177 -7.25 1.92 10.06
CA LYS A 177 -7.23 0.63 9.37
C LYS A 177 -7.06 0.82 7.86
N ILE A 178 -6.44 -0.16 7.20
CA ILE A 178 -6.38 -0.24 5.74
C ILE A 178 -7.78 -0.58 5.23
N TRP A 179 -8.30 0.25 4.33
CA TRP A 179 -9.64 0.08 3.76
C TRP A 179 -9.60 -0.31 2.29
N LYS A 180 -8.86 0.43 1.48
CA LYS A 180 -8.69 0.12 0.05
C LYS A 180 -7.22 0.15 -0.32
N PHE A 181 -6.75 -0.89 -1.01
CA PHE A 181 -5.37 -1.04 -1.44
C PHE A 181 -5.29 -1.15 -2.95
N ARG A 182 -4.43 -0.38 -3.59
CA ARG A 182 -4.10 -0.53 -5.01
C ARG A 182 -2.58 -0.50 -5.20
N CYS A 183 -2.05 -1.62 -5.67
CA CYS A 183 -0.73 -1.70 -6.25
C CYS A 183 -0.78 -1.25 -7.71
N TYR A 184 0.16 -0.40 -8.08
CA TYR A 184 0.49 -0.07 -9.45
C TYR A 184 1.87 -0.62 -9.69
N GLU A 185 1.95 -1.86 -10.20
CA GLU A 185 3.22 -2.40 -10.68
C GLU A 185 3.80 -1.44 -11.73
N LEU A 186 5.03 -1.00 -11.49
CA LEU A 186 5.75 -0.08 -12.37
C LEU A 186 6.72 -0.84 -13.24
N ALA A 187 7.59 -1.66 -12.64
CA ALA A 187 8.56 -2.43 -13.38
C ALA A 187 9.00 -3.64 -12.56
N ARG A 188 9.44 -4.68 -13.27
CA ARG A 188 10.11 -5.85 -12.72
C ARG A 188 11.25 -6.22 -13.67
N ALA A 189 12.32 -6.81 -13.16
CA ALA A 189 13.36 -7.41 -13.99
C ALA A 189 14.13 -8.48 -13.22
N PRO A 190 14.55 -9.59 -13.85
CA PRO A 190 15.58 -10.48 -13.32
C PRO A 190 16.84 -9.68 -13.00
N PHE A 191 17.59 -10.12 -11.99
CA PHE A 191 18.81 -9.43 -11.56
C PHE A 191 19.83 -9.26 -12.70
N GLU A 192 19.90 -10.24 -13.59
CA GLU A 192 20.87 -10.34 -14.70
C GLU A 192 20.41 -9.62 -15.98
N GLU A 193 19.19 -9.07 -16.00
CA GLU A 193 18.65 -8.34 -17.15
C GLU A 193 18.19 -6.94 -16.75
N ASN A 194 18.43 -5.95 -17.62
CA ASN A 194 17.97 -4.60 -17.37
C ASN A 194 16.44 -4.47 -17.59
N TRP A 195 15.80 -3.55 -16.87
CA TRP A 195 14.35 -3.33 -16.92
C TRP A 195 13.84 -2.79 -18.27
N VAL A 196 14.72 -2.25 -19.13
CA VAL A 196 14.34 -1.76 -20.47
C VAL A 196 14.09 -2.92 -21.41
N SER A 197 15.04 -3.84 -21.53
CA SER A 197 14.91 -5.07 -22.30
C SER A 197 13.79 -5.96 -21.76
N PHE A 198 13.77 -6.16 -20.44
CA PHE A 198 12.77 -7.01 -19.80
C PHE A 198 11.35 -6.45 -19.93
N GLY A 199 11.21 -5.12 -19.80
CA GLY A 199 9.94 -4.43 -19.98
C GLY A 199 9.32 -4.69 -21.35
N LEU A 200 10.10 -4.77 -22.42
CA LEU A 200 9.56 -5.06 -23.76
C LEU A 200 8.98 -6.49 -23.87
N LYS A 201 9.63 -7.49 -23.24
CA LYS A 201 9.23 -8.90 -23.38
C LYS A 201 8.13 -9.34 -22.40
N ASN A 202 8.06 -8.73 -21.22
CA ASN A 202 7.28 -9.27 -20.09
C ASN A 202 5.97 -8.53 -19.79
N GLN A 203 5.37 -7.88 -20.80
CA GLN A 203 4.13 -7.11 -20.61
C GLN A 203 2.95 -7.95 -20.13
N GLY A 204 2.86 -9.23 -20.54
CA GLY A 204 1.76 -10.12 -20.13
C GLY A 204 1.82 -10.58 -18.68
N ALA A 205 2.98 -10.49 -18.01
CA ALA A 205 3.11 -10.93 -16.62
C ALA A 205 2.37 -10.02 -15.63
N PHE A 206 2.10 -8.77 -16.01
CA PHE A 206 1.32 -7.81 -15.19
C PHE A 206 -0.17 -8.16 -15.12
N ASP A 207 -0.61 -9.19 -15.85
CA ASP A 207 -1.97 -9.73 -15.81
C ASP A 207 -2.05 -11.03 -15.00
N LEU A 208 -0.98 -11.41 -14.28
CA LEU A 208 -0.92 -12.60 -13.42
C LEU A 208 -0.80 -12.21 -11.94
N ASP A 209 -1.75 -12.63 -11.12
CA ASP A 209 -1.67 -12.46 -9.66
C ASP A 209 -0.82 -13.57 -9.04
N LEU A 210 0.51 -13.48 -9.15
CA LEU A 210 1.41 -14.35 -8.39
C LEU A 210 1.36 -13.94 -6.91
N MET A 211 0.90 -14.85 -6.04
CA MET A 211 0.77 -14.60 -4.61
C MET A 211 2.11 -14.81 -3.88
N TYR A 212 2.72 -15.98 -4.07
CA TYR A 212 4.05 -16.33 -3.56
C TYR A 212 4.60 -17.58 -4.25
N PHE A 213 5.82 -17.99 -3.89
CA PHE A 213 6.34 -19.33 -4.20
C PHE A 213 6.24 -20.20 -2.94
N GLY A 214 5.62 -21.38 -3.06
CA GLY A 214 5.47 -22.33 -1.97
C GLY A 214 6.82 -22.92 -1.52
N GLU A 215 6.81 -23.70 -0.43
CA GLU A 215 8.01 -24.37 0.08
C GLU A 215 8.60 -25.39 -0.92
N ASP A 216 7.75 -25.94 -1.78
CA ASP A 216 8.14 -26.81 -2.88
C ASP A 216 8.69 -26.03 -4.10
N GLY A 217 8.81 -24.70 -3.98
CA GLY A 217 9.25 -23.81 -5.03
C GLY A 217 8.21 -23.57 -6.13
N LYS A 218 6.98 -24.07 -6.00
CA LYS A 218 5.94 -23.82 -7.02
C LYS A 218 5.34 -22.43 -6.87
N PRO A 219 5.06 -21.74 -7.99
CA PRO A 219 4.29 -20.51 -7.94
C PRO A 219 2.87 -20.81 -7.46
N VAL A 220 2.43 -20.08 -6.44
CA VAL A 220 1.05 -20.08 -5.96
C VAL A 220 0.44 -18.78 -6.44
N PHE A 221 -0.59 -18.89 -7.28
CA PHE A 221 -1.35 -17.76 -7.78
C PHE A 221 -2.52 -17.45 -6.86
N MET A 222 -2.96 -16.20 -6.86
CA MET A 222 -4.22 -15.85 -6.23
C MET A 222 -5.37 -16.61 -6.89
N PRO A 223 -6.42 -16.95 -6.11
CA PRO A 223 -7.71 -17.32 -6.68
C PRO A 223 -8.23 -16.22 -7.62
N PRO A 224 -9.15 -16.53 -8.55
CA PRO A 224 -9.78 -15.51 -9.39
C PRO A 224 -10.32 -14.35 -8.54
N ALA A 225 -10.08 -13.13 -9.02
CA ALA A 225 -10.63 -11.93 -8.42
C ALA A 225 -12.16 -11.96 -8.40
N ASP A 226 -12.76 -11.23 -7.46
CA ASP A 226 -14.22 -11.16 -7.32
C ASP A 226 -14.83 -10.44 -8.53
N GLU A 227 -14.12 -9.44 -9.06
CA GLU A 227 -14.54 -8.61 -10.18
C GLU A 227 -13.35 -8.25 -11.09
N PRO A 228 -13.58 -7.96 -12.38
CA PRO A 228 -12.53 -7.44 -13.25
C PRO A 228 -12.02 -6.07 -12.77
N ALA A 229 -10.77 -5.75 -13.08
CA ALA A 229 -10.21 -4.45 -12.73
C ALA A 229 -10.93 -3.35 -13.55
N PRO A 230 -11.57 -2.35 -12.91
CA PRO A 230 -12.31 -1.32 -13.64
C PRO A 230 -11.38 -0.41 -14.46
N GLN A 231 -10.10 -0.34 -14.06
CA GLN A 231 -9.04 0.36 -14.79
C GLN A 231 -7.73 -0.42 -14.64
N ARG A 232 -7.01 -0.57 -15.75
CA ARG A 232 -5.65 -1.11 -15.76
C ARG A 232 -4.63 -0.04 -15.37
N ASN A 233 -3.61 -0.42 -14.61
CA ASN A 233 -2.43 0.42 -14.41
C ASN A 233 -1.55 0.47 -15.68
N HIS A 234 -0.56 1.35 -15.68
CA HIS A 234 0.38 1.52 -16.80
C HIS A 234 1.82 1.14 -16.41
N PRO A 235 2.18 -0.16 -16.45
CA PRO A 235 3.55 -0.59 -16.26
C PRO A 235 4.51 0.06 -17.25
N TYR A 236 5.79 0.07 -16.90
CA TYR A 236 6.85 0.55 -17.76
C TYR A 236 6.97 -0.31 -19.03
N SER A 237 7.02 0.37 -20.17
CA SER A 237 7.44 -0.18 -21.45
C SER A 237 8.27 0.88 -22.16
N PRO A 238 9.36 0.49 -22.86
CA PRO A 238 10.13 1.42 -23.69
C PRO A 238 9.31 2.01 -24.85
N GLU A 239 8.12 1.47 -25.13
CA GLU A 239 7.24 1.92 -26.22
C GLU A 239 6.14 2.88 -25.76
N THR A 240 6.04 3.18 -24.47
CA THR A 240 4.95 3.98 -23.90
C THR A 240 5.45 5.10 -23.00
N VAL A 241 4.63 6.13 -22.83
CA VAL A 241 4.93 7.26 -21.95
C VAL A 241 4.38 6.99 -20.55
N GLN A 242 5.21 7.25 -19.53
CA GLN A 242 4.81 7.17 -18.14
C GLN A 242 3.77 8.25 -17.79
N LYS A 243 2.79 7.87 -16.97
CA LYS A 243 1.72 8.76 -16.50
C LYS A 243 1.85 9.01 -15.00
N LEU A 244 1.33 10.16 -14.56
CA LEU A 244 1.17 10.44 -13.14
C LEU A 244 0.00 9.61 -12.60
N GLU A 245 0.32 8.39 -12.21
CA GLU A 245 -0.62 7.42 -11.63
C GLU A 245 0.11 6.63 -10.52
N PRO A 246 -0.45 6.52 -9.30
CA PRO A 246 -1.63 7.25 -8.83
C PRO A 246 -1.34 8.77 -8.77
N VAL A 247 -2.38 9.58 -8.89
CA VAL A 247 -2.28 11.02 -8.59
C VAL A 247 -2.15 11.17 -7.07
N PRO A 248 -1.12 11.88 -6.55
CA PRO A 248 -1.01 12.12 -5.12
C PRO A 248 -2.27 12.79 -4.55
N PRO A 249 -2.72 12.41 -3.35
CA PRO A 249 -3.92 13.00 -2.78
C PRO A 249 -3.68 14.49 -2.49
N VAL A 250 -4.77 15.25 -2.56
CA VAL A 250 -4.82 16.67 -2.18
C VAL A 250 -5.72 16.83 -0.94
N PRO A 251 -5.63 17.96 -0.23
CA PRO A 251 -6.52 18.25 0.89
C PRO A 251 -8.00 18.09 0.49
N HIS A 252 -8.77 17.42 1.33
CA HIS A 252 -10.19 17.13 1.11
C HIS A 252 -10.94 17.11 2.45
N GLU A 253 -12.22 17.47 2.45
CA GLU A 253 -13.05 17.49 3.66
C GLU A 253 -13.59 16.10 4.03
N HIS A 254 -13.99 15.33 3.01
CA HIS A 254 -14.62 14.01 3.15
C HIS A 254 -14.05 13.02 2.15
N PHE A 255 -14.25 11.73 2.41
CA PHE A 255 -13.81 10.67 1.52
C PHE A 255 -14.36 10.84 0.09
N THR A 256 -13.51 10.54 -0.89
CA THR A 256 -13.88 10.38 -2.30
C THR A 256 -13.04 9.25 -2.87
N ASP A 257 -13.62 8.29 -3.60
CA ASP A 257 -12.86 7.15 -4.15
C ASP A 257 -12.08 7.56 -5.40
N THR A 258 -10.93 8.21 -5.20
CA THR A 258 -10.05 8.73 -6.26
C THR A 258 -9.09 7.68 -6.82
N PHE A 259 -8.96 6.53 -6.16
CA PHE A 259 -8.13 5.42 -6.62
C PHE A 259 -8.96 4.28 -7.21
N ALA A 260 -10.23 4.56 -7.55
CA ALA A 260 -11.20 3.64 -8.13
C ALA A 260 -10.73 2.98 -9.42
#